data_AF-A0A951AHV8-F1
#
_entry.id   AF-A0A951AHV8-F1
#
_cell.length_a   1.000
_cell.length_b   1.000
_cell.length_c   1.000
_cell.angle_alpha   90.00
_cell.angle_beta   90.00
_cell.angle_gamma   90.00
#
_symmetry.space_group_name_H-M   'P 1'
#
loop_
_entity.id
_entity.type
_entity.pdbx_description
1 polymer ?
#
loop_
_entity_poly.entity_id
_entity_poly.type
_entity_poly.pdbx_seq_one_letter_code
_entity_poly.pdbx_strand_id
1 'polypeptide(L)'
;MLTRQKIDPSVSQLFSRTLADHELSCHRGRTDILQLNLGKVCNLTCAHCHVNAGPKRREIITRETIDRIIGWLAGTEIQTVDLTGGAPEMMPDFRYLVEQLRKMPHVETIIDRCNLTILLESGYEWLADFLLVHRVKIVASMPCYELKNVDAQRGNGVFNSSVHALQLLNRLGYGRTADLPLDLVYNPNGDFLPPDQTELEADYKRELKKRFDIDFHRLYAITNMPIGRFASWLKHSGKLDAYMQLLVQAFNPASVAGLMCRNTLSVGWRGEVYDCDFNQQLGMGWKNGAPPLLWDLDPERLDGRQIAIDNHCFGCTAGAGSSCAGALV
;
A
#
# COMPACT_ATOMS: atom_id res chain seq x y z
N MET A 1 -7.70 24.32 -3.38
CA MET A 1 -7.41 24.15 -4.82
C MET A 1 -5.94 24.44 -5.03
N LEU A 2 -5.09 23.41 -5.01
CA LEU A 2 -3.69 23.56 -5.42
C LEU A 2 -3.69 23.66 -6.94
N THR A 3 -3.32 24.83 -7.44
CA THR A 3 -3.11 25.09 -8.86
C THR A 3 -2.11 24.09 -9.41
N ARG A 4 -2.49 23.39 -10.48
CA ARG A 4 -1.55 22.62 -11.31
C ARG A 4 -0.44 23.58 -11.74
N GLN A 5 0.71 23.55 -11.07
CA GLN A 5 1.92 24.14 -11.62
C GLN A 5 2.13 23.48 -12.99
N LYS A 6 2.25 24.30 -14.04
CA LYS A 6 2.63 23.83 -15.37
C LYS A 6 4.04 23.28 -15.27
N ILE A 7 4.14 21.97 -15.04
CA ILE A 7 5.37 21.20 -15.21
C ILE A 7 5.74 21.33 -16.69
N ASP A 8 7.02 21.56 -16.99
CA ASP A 8 7.53 21.55 -18.36
C ASP A 8 7.02 20.29 -19.09
N PRO A 9 6.34 20.41 -20.25
CA PRO A 9 5.88 19.28 -21.04
C PRO A 9 6.99 18.28 -21.37
N SER A 10 8.25 18.73 -21.43
CA SER A 10 9.41 17.86 -21.66
C SER A 10 9.66 16.89 -20.50
N VAL A 11 9.35 17.31 -19.26
CA VAL A 11 9.48 16.52 -18.03
C VAL A 11 8.22 15.68 -17.81
N SER A 12 7.03 16.17 -18.15
CA SER A 12 5.72 15.53 -17.94
C SER A 12 5.52 14.16 -18.62
N GLN A 13 6.48 13.68 -19.41
CA GLN A 13 6.39 12.40 -20.16
C GLN A 13 7.68 11.57 -20.07
N LEU A 14 8.58 11.89 -19.15
CA LEU A 14 9.89 11.25 -19.07
C LEU A 14 9.80 9.74 -18.88
N PHE A 15 8.91 9.26 -17.99
CA PHE A 15 8.73 7.83 -17.77
C PHE A 15 8.22 7.11 -19.03
N SER A 16 7.27 7.69 -19.75
CA SER A 16 6.73 7.13 -21.00
C SER A 16 7.82 6.99 -22.08
N ARG A 17 8.68 8.02 -22.23
CA ARG A 17 9.83 7.96 -23.14
C ARG A 17 10.83 6.91 -22.72
N THR A 18 11.13 6.81 -21.42
CA THR A 18 12.06 5.81 -20.90
C THR A 18 11.56 4.39 -21.17
N LEU A 19 10.25 4.13 -21.01
CA LEU A 19 9.70 2.84 -21.41
C LEU A 19 9.88 2.58 -22.92
N ALA A 20 9.58 3.56 -23.76
CA ALA A 20 9.74 3.44 -25.21
C ALA A 20 11.20 3.19 -25.64
N ASP A 21 12.16 3.87 -25.02
CA ASP A 21 13.60 3.71 -25.28
C ASP A 21 14.10 2.29 -24.93
N HIS A 22 13.40 1.60 -24.03
CA HIS A 22 13.63 0.21 -23.65
C HIS A 22 12.69 -0.79 -24.34
N GLU A 23 11.89 -0.35 -25.32
CA GLU A 23 10.89 -1.17 -26.03
C GLU A 23 9.84 -1.82 -25.10
N LEU A 24 9.55 -1.15 -23.98
CA LEU A 24 8.59 -1.60 -22.98
C LEU A 24 7.25 -0.89 -23.11
N SER A 25 6.19 -1.59 -22.68
CA SER A 25 4.86 -1.01 -22.51
C SER A 25 4.19 -1.54 -21.24
N CYS A 26 3.31 -0.73 -20.64
CA CYS A 26 2.63 -1.07 -19.40
C CYS A 26 1.12 -1.25 -19.67
N HIS A 27 0.68 -2.50 -19.69
CA HIS A 27 -0.70 -2.91 -19.90
C HIS A 27 -1.16 -3.80 -18.74
N ARG A 28 -2.44 -3.72 -18.42
CA ARG A 28 -3.07 -4.59 -17.44
C ARG A 28 -3.02 -6.04 -17.92
N GLY A 29 -2.62 -6.94 -17.03
CA GLY A 29 -2.89 -8.36 -17.14
C GLY A 29 -4.21 -8.71 -16.47
N ARG A 30 -4.36 -10.00 -16.14
CA ARG A 30 -5.47 -10.50 -15.34
C ARG A 30 -5.52 -9.77 -14.00
N THR A 31 -6.71 -9.36 -13.58
CA THR A 31 -6.92 -8.78 -12.26
C THR A 31 -7.05 -9.88 -11.21
N ASP A 32 -6.07 -9.98 -10.32
CA ASP A 32 -6.01 -10.99 -9.25
C ASP A 32 -6.34 -10.39 -7.86
N ILE A 33 -6.16 -9.06 -7.72
CA ILE A 33 -6.26 -8.35 -6.45
C ILE A 33 -7.21 -7.15 -6.59
N LEU A 34 -8.23 -7.09 -5.76
CA LEU A 34 -9.04 -5.88 -5.54
C LEU A 34 -8.52 -5.15 -4.30
N GLN A 35 -7.83 -4.03 -4.50
CA GLN A 35 -7.32 -3.22 -3.40
C GLN A 35 -8.32 -2.11 -3.05
N LEU A 36 -8.80 -2.11 -1.80
CA LEU A 36 -9.82 -1.20 -1.31
C LEU A 36 -9.20 -0.16 -0.38
N ASN A 37 -9.15 1.09 -0.82
CA ASN A 37 -8.79 2.20 0.03
C ASN A 37 -10.03 2.66 0.81
N LEU A 38 -10.11 2.27 2.09
CA LEU A 38 -11.29 2.48 2.92
C LEU A 38 -11.44 3.93 3.43
N GLY A 39 -10.50 4.81 3.09
CA GLY A 39 -10.52 6.21 3.49
C GLY A 39 -9.14 6.73 3.86
N LYS A 40 -9.11 7.88 4.52
CA LYS A 40 -7.88 8.55 4.97
C LYS A 40 -7.83 8.75 6.49
N VAL A 41 -8.84 8.28 7.23
CA VAL A 41 -8.85 8.30 8.69
C VAL A 41 -7.78 7.35 9.22
N CYS A 42 -6.93 7.83 10.13
CA CYS A 42 -5.87 7.05 10.75
C CYS A 42 -5.52 7.64 12.12
N ASN A 43 -5.15 6.83 13.10
CA ASN A 43 -4.66 7.31 14.39
C ASN A 43 -3.24 7.90 14.34
N LEU A 44 -2.51 7.70 13.24
CA LEU A 44 -1.14 8.22 13.05
C LEU A 44 -1.05 9.32 11.98
N THR A 45 0.02 10.12 12.04
CA THR A 45 0.38 11.11 11.00
C THR A 45 1.82 10.89 10.52
N CYS A 46 2.11 9.70 9.96
CA CYS A 46 3.47 9.34 9.50
C CYS A 46 4.01 10.30 8.43
N ALA A 47 5.27 10.72 8.54
CA ALA A 47 5.90 11.71 7.66
C ALA A 47 6.02 11.24 6.19
N HIS A 48 6.16 9.93 5.96
CA HIS A 48 6.33 9.32 4.64
C HIS A 48 5.00 8.93 3.96
N CYS A 49 3.85 9.10 4.62
CA CYS A 49 2.57 8.57 4.14
C CYS A 49 2.15 9.18 2.80
N HIS A 50 2.10 8.34 1.77
CA HIS A 50 1.67 8.72 0.41
C HIS A 50 0.17 8.99 0.32
N VAL A 51 -0.65 8.29 1.12
CA VAL A 51 -2.11 8.51 1.23
C VAL A 51 -2.46 9.87 1.86
N ASN A 52 -1.51 10.43 2.62
CA ASN A 52 -1.71 11.62 3.45
C ASN A 52 -2.85 11.43 4.48
N ALA A 53 -2.93 10.22 5.05
CA ALA A 53 -3.90 9.84 6.07
C ALA A 53 -3.61 10.47 7.44
N GLY A 54 -4.61 10.57 8.31
CA GLY A 54 -4.41 11.07 9.67
C GLY A 54 -5.70 11.30 10.45
N PRO A 55 -5.60 11.69 11.73
CA PRO A 55 -6.74 11.68 12.66
C PRO A 55 -7.76 12.78 12.38
N LYS A 56 -7.35 13.81 11.62
CA LYS A 56 -8.21 14.94 11.20
C LYS A 56 -8.88 14.73 9.84
N ARG A 57 -8.61 13.60 9.17
CA ARG A 57 -9.23 13.26 7.89
C ARG A 57 -10.69 12.86 8.10
N ARG A 58 -11.49 12.97 7.04
CA ARG A 58 -12.93 12.63 7.06
C ARG A 58 -13.34 11.72 5.92
N GLU A 59 -12.44 11.49 4.98
CA GLU A 59 -12.63 10.56 3.88
C GLU A 59 -12.73 9.16 4.44
N ILE A 60 -13.89 8.53 4.30
CA ILE A 60 -14.19 7.21 4.79
C ILE A 60 -15.27 6.59 3.91
N ILE A 61 -15.10 5.32 3.59
CA ILE A 61 -16.06 4.58 2.76
C ILE A 61 -17.39 4.39 3.52
N THR A 62 -18.50 4.40 2.80
CA THR A 62 -19.85 4.18 3.36
C THR A 62 -20.31 2.74 3.21
N ARG A 63 -21.24 2.30 4.07
CA ARG A 63 -21.99 1.04 3.92
C ARG A 63 -22.51 0.83 2.50
N GLU A 64 -23.17 1.84 1.93
CA GLU A 64 -23.71 1.79 0.58
C GLU A 64 -22.63 1.50 -0.48
N THR A 65 -21.47 2.18 -0.38
CA THR A 65 -20.35 1.93 -1.29
C THR A 65 -19.81 0.52 -1.12
N ILE A 66 -19.68 0.04 0.12
CA ILE A 66 -19.26 -1.33 0.43
C ILE A 66 -20.20 -2.35 -0.21
N ASP A 67 -21.52 -2.18 -0.07
CA ASP A 67 -22.51 -3.11 -0.61
C ASP A 67 -22.45 -3.18 -2.14
N ARG A 68 -22.21 -2.06 -2.82
CA ARG A 68 -22.01 -2.04 -4.27
C ARG A 68 -20.70 -2.72 -4.69
N ILE A 69 -19.62 -2.52 -3.93
CA ILE A 69 -18.34 -3.21 -4.19
C ILE A 69 -18.49 -4.73 -4.01
N ILE A 70 -19.17 -5.15 -2.94
CA ILE A 70 -19.49 -6.57 -2.67
C ILE A 70 -20.32 -7.16 -3.82
N GLY A 71 -21.36 -6.45 -4.26
CA GLY A 71 -22.20 -6.89 -5.38
C GLY A 71 -21.42 -7.04 -6.68
N TRP A 72 -20.49 -6.13 -6.96
CA TRP A 72 -19.60 -6.24 -8.12
C TRP A 72 -18.61 -7.39 -7.99
N LEU A 73 -17.92 -7.50 -6.85
CA LEU A 73 -16.90 -8.52 -6.58
C LEU A 73 -17.46 -9.95 -6.64
N ALA A 74 -18.73 -10.14 -6.26
CA ALA A 74 -19.43 -11.43 -6.35
C ALA A 74 -19.57 -11.96 -7.79
N GLY A 75 -19.48 -11.09 -8.80
CA GLY A 75 -19.51 -11.48 -10.22
C GLY A 75 -18.12 -11.64 -10.84
N THR A 76 -17.07 -11.85 -10.03
CA THR A 76 -15.68 -11.92 -10.50
C THR A 76 -14.96 -13.15 -9.96
N GLU A 77 -13.80 -13.45 -10.54
CA GLU A 77 -12.88 -14.51 -10.09
C GLU A 77 -11.68 -13.95 -9.29
N ILE A 78 -11.81 -12.75 -8.70
CA ILE A 78 -10.74 -12.12 -7.93
C ILE A 78 -10.60 -12.83 -6.58
N GLN A 79 -9.40 -13.36 -6.31
CA GLN A 79 -9.16 -14.21 -5.14
C GLN A 79 -8.62 -13.44 -3.92
N THR A 80 -8.08 -12.24 -4.13
CA THR A 80 -7.49 -11.44 -3.05
C THR A 80 -8.16 -10.09 -2.92
N VAL A 81 -8.56 -9.73 -1.70
CA VAL A 81 -9.00 -8.39 -1.34
C VAL A 81 -8.00 -7.76 -0.37
N ASP A 82 -7.43 -6.62 -0.78
CA ASP A 82 -6.37 -5.92 -0.04
C ASP A 82 -6.91 -4.62 0.58
N LEU A 83 -7.12 -4.61 1.89
CA LEU A 83 -7.70 -3.50 2.64
C LEU A 83 -6.61 -2.50 3.04
N THR A 84 -6.73 -1.26 2.56
CA THR A 84 -5.75 -0.18 2.74
C THR A 84 -6.43 1.17 3.02
N GLY A 85 -5.66 2.25 2.96
CA GLY A 85 -6.13 3.63 3.10
C GLY A 85 -5.38 4.37 4.20
N GLY A 86 -6.12 4.83 5.21
CA GLY A 86 -5.55 5.26 6.47
C GLY A 86 -5.27 4.05 7.37
N ALA A 87 -5.92 3.98 8.53
CA ALA A 87 -6.06 2.72 9.26
C ALA A 87 -7.39 2.09 8.82
N PRO A 88 -7.37 1.06 7.94
CA PRO A 88 -8.60 0.46 7.39
C PRO A 88 -9.58 0.01 8.48
N GLU A 89 -9.07 -0.39 9.64
CA GLU A 89 -9.80 -0.90 10.79
C GLU A 89 -10.67 0.19 11.46
N MET A 90 -10.33 1.46 11.26
CA MET A 90 -11.11 2.60 11.76
C MET A 90 -12.37 2.91 10.96
N MET A 91 -12.60 2.17 9.87
CA MET A 91 -13.82 2.23 9.10
C MET A 91 -14.97 1.59 9.91
N PRO A 92 -16.07 2.30 10.24
CA PRO A 92 -17.12 1.82 11.15
C PRO A 92 -17.68 0.44 10.79
N ASP A 93 -17.68 0.14 9.50
CA ASP A 93 -18.25 -1.06 8.91
C ASP A 93 -17.19 -2.13 8.60
N PHE A 94 -15.97 -2.04 9.18
CA PHE A 94 -14.84 -2.95 8.93
C PHE A 94 -15.20 -4.40 9.18
N ARG A 95 -15.83 -4.69 10.32
CA ARG A 95 -16.24 -6.06 10.66
C ARG A 95 -17.20 -6.64 9.63
N TYR A 96 -18.21 -5.87 9.25
CA TYR A 96 -19.14 -6.30 8.21
C TYR A 96 -18.43 -6.57 6.89
N LEU A 97 -17.53 -5.68 6.44
CA LEU A 97 -16.84 -5.87 5.17
C LEU A 97 -16.09 -7.22 5.19
N VAL A 98 -15.29 -7.46 6.23
CA VAL A 98 -14.55 -8.73 6.38
C VAL A 98 -15.51 -9.93 6.44
N GLU A 99 -16.61 -9.84 7.19
CA GLU A 99 -17.62 -10.91 7.27
C GLU A 99 -18.29 -11.20 5.92
N GLN A 100 -18.60 -10.18 5.12
CA GLN A 100 -19.18 -10.38 3.79
C GLN A 100 -18.16 -10.97 2.82
N LEU A 101 -16.91 -10.50 2.85
CA LEU A 101 -15.84 -11.07 2.05
C LEU A 101 -15.62 -12.55 2.40
N ARG A 102 -15.70 -12.93 3.68
CA ARG A 102 -15.59 -14.33 4.11
C ARG A 102 -16.76 -15.23 3.72
N LYS A 103 -17.90 -14.65 3.32
CA LYS A 103 -19.02 -15.42 2.75
C LYS A 103 -18.82 -15.73 1.26
N MET A 104 -17.82 -15.14 0.60
CA MET A 104 -17.51 -15.35 -0.81
C MET A 104 -16.51 -16.50 -0.97
N PRO A 105 -16.91 -17.65 -1.56
CA PRO A 105 -16.04 -18.82 -1.65
C PRO A 105 -14.78 -18.61 -2.49
N HIS A 106 -14.83 -17.73 -3.48
CA HIS A 106 -13.69 -17.42 -4.37
C HIS A 106 -12.69 -16.45 -3.73
N VAL A 107 -13.06 -15.72 -2.68
CA VAL A 107 -12.14 -14.81 -1.97
C VAL A 107 -11.33 -15.61 -0.94
N GLU A 108 -10.16 -16.05 -1.38
CA GLU A 108 -9.23 -16.84 -0.57
C GLU A 108 -8.52 -15.97 0.47
N THR A 109 -8.00 -14.82 0.04
CA THR A 109 -7.15 -13.97 0.87
C THR A 109 -7.79 -12.60 1.12
N ILE A 110 -7.91 -12.24 2.40
CA ILE A 110 -8.17 -10.87 2.83
C ILE A 110 -6.90 -10.36 3.49
N ILE A 111 -6.36 -9.26 2.99
CA ILE A 111 -5.17 -8.59 3.55
C ILE A 111 -5.62 -7.36 4.32
N ASP A 112 -5.11 -7.19 5.53
CA ASP A 112 -5.22 -5.97 6.33
C ASP A 112 -3.87 -5.24 6.37
N ARG A 113 -3.80 -4.05 5.77
CA ARG A 113 -2.61 -3.19 5.82
C ARG A 113 -2.60 -2.38 7.11
N CYS A 114 -2.17 -3.06 8.16
CA CYS A 114 -2.21 -2.56 9.52
C CYS A 114 -1.04 -1.62 9.84
N ASN A 115 -1.31 -0.58 10.62
CA ASN A 115 -0.27 0.31 11.15
C ASN A 115 0.29 -0.15 12.51
N LEU A 116 -0.13 -1.29 13.03
CA LEU A 116 0.18 -1.87 14.34
C LEU A 116 -0.36 -1.11 15.55
N THR A 117 -0.22 0.21 15.62
CA THR A 117 -0.61 0.97 16.82
C THR A 117 -2.12 0.99 17.05
N ILE A 118 -2.92 0.83 16.00
CA ILE A 118 -4.38 0.71 16.10
C ILE A 118 -4.83 -0.49 16.96
N LEU A 119 -4.05 -1.57 17.02
CA LEU A 119 -4.34 -2.75 17.86
C LEU A 119 -4.31 -2.44 19.37
N LEU A 120 -3.72 -1.30 19.75
CA LEU A 120 -3.58 -0.87 21.15
C LEU A 120 -4.39 0.40 21.44
N GLU A 121 -5.13 0.91 20.45
CA GLU A 121 -5.97 2.09 20.62
C GLU A 121 -7.23 1.75 21.42
N SER A 122 -7.69 2.66 22.26
CA SER A 122 -8.90 2.44 23.05
C SER A 122 -10.12 2.26 22.15
N GLY A 123 -10.90 1.21 22.41
CA GLY A 123 -12.04 0.82 21.57
C GLY A 123 -11.70 -0.15 20.43
N TYR A 124 -10.43 -0.55 20.28
CA TYR A 124 -9.95 -1.54 19.31
C TYR A 124 -9.41 -2.82 19.96
N GLU A 125 -9.67 -3.05 21.24
CA GLU A 125 -9.21 -4.24 21.98
C GLU A 125 -9.70 -5.56 21.35
N TRP A 126 -10.79 -5.50 20.59
CA TRP A 126 -11.39 -6.60 19.84
C TRP A 126 -10.64 -6.97 18.54
N LEU A 127 -9.81 -6.07 18.03
CA LEU A 127 -9.34 -6.14 16.63
C LEU A 127 -8.47 -7.37 16.38
N ALA A 128 -7.51 -7.65 17.26
CA ALA A 128 -6.59 -8.77 17.09
C ALA A 128 -7.33 -10.13 17.05
N ASP A 129 -8.27 -10.34 17.97
CA ASP A 129 -9.10 -11.55 18.03
C ASP A 129 -10.04 -11.65 16.83
N PHE A 130 -10.59 -10.53 16.36
CA PHE A 130 -11.43 -10.51 15.17
C PHE A 130 -10.65 -10.90 13.91
N LEU A 131 -9.46 -10.33 13.70
CA LEU A 131 -8.59 -10.69 12.57
C LEU A 131 -8.23 -12.18 12.62
N LEU A 132 -7.94 -12.72 13.81
CA LEU A 132 -7.68 -14.14 14.04
C LEU A 132 -8.88 -15.02 13.65
N VAL A 133 -10.08 -14.72 14.16
CA VAL A 133 -11.31 -15.50 13.87
C VAL A 133 -11.58 -15.56 12.37
N HIS A 134 -11.32 -14.46 11.66
CA HIS A 134 -11.50 -14.38 10.21
C HIS A 134 -10.24 -14.72 9.41
N ARG A 135 -9.16 -15.18 10.06
CA ARG A 135 -7.87 -15.53 9.45
C ARG A 135 -7.39 -14.48 8.44
N VAL A 136 -7.51 -13.21 8.79
CA VAL A 136 -7.10 -12.10 7.93
C VAL A 136 -5.58 -12.07 7.90
N LYS A 137 -4.98 -12.02 6.70
CA LYS A 137 -3.52 -11.84 6.55
C LYS A 137 -3.15 -10.42 6.96
N ILE A 138 -2.15 -10.27 7.83
CA ILE A 138 -1.69 -8.95 8.28
C ILE A 138 -0.41 -8.57 7.53
N VAL A 139 -0.44 -7.39 6.89
CA VAL A 139 0.75 -6.76 6.32
C VAL A 139 1.01 -5.46 7.07
N ALA A 140 1.92 -5.52 8.03
CA ALA A 140 2.12 -4.49 9.03
C ALA A 140 3.24 -3.50 8.64
N SER A 141 2.96 -2.21 8.78
CA SER A 141 3.98 -1.16 8.59
C SER A 141 4.99 -1.20 9.75
N MET A 142 6.26 -1.51 9.48
CA MET A 142 7.35 -1.52 10.47
C MET A 142 8.66 -1.06 9.80
N PRO A 143 8.87 0.26 9.66
CA PRO A 143 9.89 0.82 8.77
C PRO A 143 11.33 0.63 9.27
N CYS A 144 11.51 0.19 10.51
CA CYS A 144 12.82 -0.21 11.05
C CYS A 144 12.61 -1.10 12.30
N TYR A 145 13.61 -1.92 12.64
CA TYR A 145 13.67 -2.60 13.94
C TYR A 145 14.30 -1.72 15.05
N GLU A 146 14.63 -0.46 14.75
CA GLU A 146 15.21 0.49 15.71
C GLU A 146 14.26 1.63 16.08
N LEU A 147 14.24 1.96 17.38
CA LEU A 147 13.39 2.99 17.96
C LEU A 147 13.55 4.35 17.30
N LYS A 148 14.79 4.85 17.23
CA LYS A 148 15.08 6.18 16.68
C LYS A 148 14.53 6.32 15.26
N ASN A 149 14.62 5.25 14.48
CA ASN A 149 14.19 5.23 13.10
C ASN A 149 12.68 5.25 12.97
N VAL A 150 11.97 4.38 13.71
CA VAL A 150 10.51 4.33 13.66
C VAL A 150 9.90 5.62 14.18
N ASP A 151 10.37 6.14 15.31
CA ASP A 151 9.79 7.33 15.93
C ASP A 151 10.03 8.59 15.09
N ALA A 152 11.20 8.73 14.46
CA ALA A 152 11.49 9.85 13.55
C ALA A 152 10.52 9.89 12.35
N GLN A 153 10.05 8.74 11.89
CA GLN A 153 9.22 8.64 10.68
C GLN A 153 7.72 8.61 10.99
N ARG A 154 7.33 8.07 12.16
CA ARG A 154 5.92 7.75 12.49
C ARG A 154 5.39 8.47 13.72
N GLY A 155 6.27 9.06 14.54
CA GLY A 155 5.92 9.79 15.75
C GLY A 155 6.44 9.10 17.02
N ASN A 156 6.62 9.90 18.09
CA ASN A 156 7.17 9.44 19.36
C ASN A 156 6.33 8.30 19.97
N GLY A 157 7.00 7.26 20.46
CA GLY A 157 6.37 6.12 21.13
C GLY A 157 5.79 5.07 20.18
N VAL A 158 5.74 5.33 18.86
CA VAL A 158 5.19 4.39 17.88
C VAL A 158 6.01 3.10 17.83
N PHE A 159 7.34 3.16 18.00
CA PHE A 159 8.17 1.96 18.06
C PHE A 159 7.71 0.99 19.15
N ASN A 160 7.61 1.47 20.39
CA ASN A 160 7.24 0.63 21.53
C ASN A 160 5.83 0.04 21.36
N SER A 161 4.88 0.86 20.90
CA SER A 161 3.53 0.38 20.58
C SER A 161 3.53 -0.67 19.47
N SER A 162 4.36 -0.49 18.43
CA SER A 162 4.48 -1.47 17.33
C SER A 162 5.05 -2.80 17.82
N VAL A 163 6.09 -2.76 18.66
CA VAL A 163 6.67 -3.96 19.30
C VAL A 163 5.63 -4.70 20.15
N HIS A 164 4.88 -3.97 20.99
CA HIS A 164 3.83 -4.58 21.82
C HIS A 164 2.70 -5.19 20.99
N ALA A 165 2.29 -4.52 19.91
CA ALA A 165 1.28 -5.04 18.99
C ALA A 165 1.76 -6.31 18.27
N LEU A 166 3.01 -6.35 17.81
CA LEU A 166 3.61 -7.55 17.20
C LEU A 166 3.68 -8.72 18.19
N GLN A 167 4.07 -8.47 19.44
CA GLN A 167 4.06 -9.48 20.49
C GLN A 167 2.64 -10.00 20.79
N LEU A 168 1.63 -9.13 20.77
CA LEU A 168 0.23 -9.54 20.87
C LEU A 168 -0.15 -10.47 19.72
N LEU A 169 0.15 -10.10 18.48
CA LEU A 169 -0.13 -10.93 17.31
C LEU A 169 0.59 -12.29 17.37
N ASN A 170 1.89 -12.32 17.75
CA ASN A 170 2.62 -13.58 17.90
C ASN A 170 2.06 -14.49 18.99
N ARG A 171 1.51 -13.94 20.08
CA ARG A 171 0.79 -14.75 21.10
C ARG A 171 -0.46 -15.41 20.53
N LEU A 172 -1.12 -14.77 19.57
CA LEU A 172 -2.27 -15.32 18.85
C LEU A 172 -1.89 -16.28 17.71
N GLY A 173 -0.59 -16.46 17.43
CA GLY A 173 -0.08 -17.39 16.43
C GLY A 173 0.31 -16.76 15.09
N TYR A 174 0.01 -15.47 14.89
CA TYR A 174 0.45 -14.72 13.71
C TYR A 174 1.97 -14.73 13.59
N GLY A 175 2.51 -14.92 12.39
CA GLY A 175 3.96 -14.94 12.17
C GLY A 175 4.66 -16.24 12.58
N ARG A 176 3.97 -17.13 13.30
CA ARG A 176 4.50 -18.41 13.80
C ARG A 176 3.85 -19.63 13.15
N THR A 177 2.67 -19.46 12.57
CA THR A 177 1.88 -20.51 11.92
C THR A 177 1.55 -20.09 10.50
N ALA A 178 1.47 -21.07 9.59
CA ALA A 178 1.27 -20.80 8.16
C ALA A 178 -0.14 -20.24 7.85
N ASP A 179 -1.13 -20.56 8.69
CA ASP A 179 -2.52 -20.11 8.54
C ASP A 179 -2.80 -18.72 9.11
N LEU A 180 -1.81 -18.11 9.80
CA LEU A 180 -1.88 -16.74 10.31
C LEU A 180 -0.70 -15.91 9.77
N PRO A 181 -0.74 -15.50 8.49
CA PRO A 181 0.35 -14.77 7.86
C PRO A 181 0.50 -13.37 8.48
N LEU A 182 1.75 -13.04 8.80
CA LEU A 182 2.17 -11.74 9.29
C LEU A 182 3.42 -11.35 8.53
N ASP A 183 3.30 -10.34 7.69
CA ASP A 183 4.41 -9.77 6.92
C ASP A 183 4.65 -8.34 7.38
N LEU A 184 5.89 -7.88 7.29
CA LEU A 184 6.30 -6.53 7.67
C LEU A 184 6.67 -5.70 6.44
N VAL A 185 6.48 -4.39 6.53
CA VAL A 185 6.85 -3.44 5.47
C VAL A 185 7.95 -2.51 5.95
N TYR A 186 9.06 -2.49 5.20
CA TYR A 186 10.14 -1.52 5.33
C TYR A 186 9.95 -0.35 4.34
N ASN A 187 10.09 0.86 4.86
CA ASN A 187 10.20 2.08 4.08
C ASN A 187 11.42 2.88 4.54
N PRO A 188 12.28 3.36 3.62
CA PRO A 188 13.43 4.18 3.98
C PRO A 188 13.06 5.41 4.84
N ASN A 189 13.93 5.80 5.74
CA ASN A 189 13.76 7.01 6.55
C ASN A 189 14.21 8.30 5.85
N GLY A 190 14.49 8.24 4.56
CA GLY A 190 14.96 9.37 3.80
C GLY A 190 14.80 9.18 2.29
N ASP A 191 15.59 9.98 1.58
CA ASP A 191 15.65 10.15 0.13
C ASP A 191 16.65 9.18 -0.53
N PHE A 192 16.61 7.91 -0.13
CA PHE A 192 17.43 6.83 -0.69
C PHE A 192 16.59 5.59 -0.98
N LEU A 193 17.08 4.72 -1.88
CA LEU A 193 16.43 3.46 -2.23
C LEU A 193 16.55 2.42 -1.10
N PRO A 194 15.58 1.50 -0.96
CA PRO A 194 15.71 0.40 -0.02
C PRO A 194 16.95 -0.47 -0.35
N PRO A 195 17.59 -1.09 0.66
CA PRO A 195 18.62 -2.09 0.43
C PRO A 195 18.01 -3.39 -0.12
N ASP A 196 18.86 -4.40 -0.34
CA ASP A 196 18.39 -5.73 -0.74
C ASP A 196 17.36 -6.30 0.25
N GLN A 197 16.22 -6.76 -0.28
CA GLN A 197 15.11 -7.22 0.55
C GLN A 197 15.45 -8.51 1.31
N THR A 198 16.24 -9.42 0.72
CA THR A 198 16.56 -10.71 1.32
C THR A 198 17.50 -10.53 2.52
N GLU A 199 18.56 -9.74 2.33
CA GLU A 199 19.48 -9.38 3.40
C GLU A 199 18.76 -8.61 4.51
N LEU A 200 17.92 -7.63 4.14
CA LEU A 200 17.15 -6.85 5.11
C LEU A 200 16.13 -7.71 5.87
N GLU A 201 15.48 -8.68 5.21
CA GLU A 201 14.57 -9.62 5.87
C GLU A 201 15.32 -10.44 6.94
N ALA A 202 16.52 -10.93 6.62
CA ALA A 202 17.36 -11.68 7.55
C ALA A 202 17.77 -10.83 8.77
N ASP A 203 18.14 -9.57 8.53
CA ASP A 203 18.46 -8.62 9.60
C ASP A 203 17.24 -8.36 10.50
N TYR A 204 16.08 -8.08 9.90
CA TYR A 204 14.84 -7.89 10.65
C TYR A 204 14.49 -9.10 11.51
N LYS A 205 14.54 -10.31 10.92
CA LYS A 205 14.26 -11.56 11.64
C LYS A 205 15.21 -11.73 12.83
N ARG A 206 16.51 -11.52 12.62
CA ARG A 206 17.51 -11.63 13.69
C ARG A 206 17.28 -10.60 14.80
N GLU A 207 17.15 -9.32 14.45
CA GLU A 207 17.09 -8.24 15.44
C GLU A 207 15.77 -8.24 16.22
N LEU A 208 14.63 -8.43 15.54
CA LEU A 208 13.33 -8.50 16.20
C LEU A 208 13.19 -9.74 17.09
N LYS A 209 13.72 -10.90 16.65
CA LYS A 209 13.72 -12.11 17.47
C LYS A 209 14.60 -11.94 18.71
N LYS A 210 15.85 -11.51 18.53
CA LYS A 210 16.82 -11.37 19.61
C LYS A 210 16.39 -10.36 20.67
N ARG A 211 15.81 -9.23 20.26
CA ARG A 211 15.51 -8.12 21.17
C ARG A 211 14.12 -8.19 21.79
N PHE A 212 13.16 -8.82 21.10
CA PHE A 212 11.74 -8.73 21.46
C PHE A 212 10.96 -10.05 21.35
N ASP A 213 11.60 -11.16 20.98
CA ASP A 213 10.99 -12.47 20.70
C ASP A 213 9.87 -12.42 19.63
N ILE A 214 10.07 -11.59 18.61
CA ILE A 214 9.09 -11.41 17.52
C ILE A 214 9.45 -12.27 16.31
N ASP A 215 8.45 -12.97 15.76
CA ASP A 215 8.53 -13.76 14.54
C ASP A 215 7.57 -13.18 13.47
N PHE A 216 7.96 -13.23 12.19
CA PHE A 216 7.13 -12.84 11.05
C PHE A 216 7.56 -13.64 9.80
N HIS A 217 6.72 -13.68 8.78
CA HIS A 217 6.94 -14.52 7.59
C HIS A 217 7.84 -13.83 6.57
N ARG A 218 7.42 -12.66 6.06
CA ARG A 218 8.13 -11.93 4.99
C ARG A 218 8.34 -10.45 5.32
N LEU A 219 9.41 -9.88 4.76
CA LEU A 219 9.65 -8.44 4.74
C LEU A 219 9.45 -7.92 3.32
N TYR A 220 8.67 -6.85 3.20
CA TYR A 220 8.47 -6.12 1.95
C TYR A 220 9.20 -4.79 2.00
N ALA A 221 10.26 -4.66 1.22
CA ALA A 221 11.01 -3.41 1.07
C ALA A 221 10.36 -2.56 -0.03
N ILE A 222 9.99 -1.32 0.31
CA ILE A 222 9.28 -0.42 -0.60
C ILE A 222 10.02 0.90 -0.73
N THR A 223 10.20 1.36 -1.96
CA THR A 223 10.73 2.68 -2.26
C THR A 223 9.73 3.76 -1.85
N ASN A 224 10.20 4.81 -1.18
CA ASN A 224 9.33 5.93 -0.84
C ASN A 224 8.82 6.61 -2.12
N MET A 225 7.51 6.58 -2.34
CA MET A 225 6.93 7.23 -3.51
C MET A 225 6.99 8.75 -3.37
N PRO A 226 7.45 9.49 -4.40
CA PRO A 226 7.58 10.95 -4.37
C PRO A 226 6.22 11.66 -4.49
N ILE A 227 5.24 11.26 -3.68
CA ILE A 227 3.87 11.79 -3.62
C ILE A 227 3.47 12.06 -2.16
N GLY A 228 2.29 12.67 -1.94
CA GLY A 228 1.74 12.86 -0.59
C GLY A 228 2.65 13.65 0.36
N ARG A 229 2.80 13.17 1.60
CA ARG A 229 3.63 13.86 2.60
C ARG A 229 5.12 13.75 2.33
N PHE A 230 5.58 12.63 1.76
CA PHE A 230 6.98 12.48 1.40
C PHE A 230 7.41 13.49 0.33
N ALA A 231 6.60 13.70 -0.71
CA ALA A 231 6.83 14.77 -1.69
C ALA A 231 6.89 16.16 -1.05
N SER A 232 5.97 16.44 -0.11
CA SER A 232 5.97 17.71 0.62
C SER A 232 7.26 17.90 1.42
N TRP A 233 7.74 16.86 2.09
CA TRP A 233 9.01 16.88 2.83
C TRP A 233 10.22 17.10 1.91
N LEU A 234 10.29 16.39 0.78
CA LEU A 234 11.34 16.57 -0.24
C LEU A 234 11.37 18.01 -0.76
N LYS A 235 10.21 18.60 -1.04
CA LYS A 235 10.11 20.00 -1.51
C LYS A 235 10.61 20.99 -0.47
N HIS A 236 10.13 20.89 0.76
CA HIS A 236 10.55 21.80 1.85
C HIS A 236 12.04 21.65 2.19
N SER A 237 12.62 20.48 1.95
CA SER A 237 14.03 20.21 2.20
C SER A 237 14.93 20.50 0.99
N GLY A 238 14.40 20.98 -0.14
CA GLY A 238 15.18 21.23 -1.36
C GLY A 238 15.74 19.97 -2.03
N LYS A 239 15.13 18.80 -1.79
CA LYS A 239 15.63 17.48 -2.18
C LYS A 239 14.84 16.80 -3.30
N LEU A 240 13.72 17.38 -3.73
CA LEU A 240 12.82 16.73 -4.70
C LEU A 240 13.52 16.40 -6.02
N ASP A 241 14.25 17.36 -6.61
CA ASP A 241 14.88 17.15 -7.92
C ASP A 241 15.98 16.08 -7.86
N ALA A 242 16.81 16.13 -6.81
CA ALA A 242 17.84 15.12 -6.57
C ALA A 242 17.25 13.71 -6.36
N TYR A 243 16.15 13.62 -5.61
CA TYR A 243 15.47 12.34 -5.41
C TYR A 243 14.82 11.82 -6.70
N MET A 244 14.17 12.67 -7.48
CA MET A 244 13.64 12.28 -8.79
C MET A 244 14.75 11.81 -9.73
N GLN A 245 15.90 12.50 -9.73
CA GLN A 245 17.06 12.09 -10.52
C GLN A 245 17.59 10.71 -10.08
N LEU A 246 17.67 10.44 -8.78
CA LEU A 246 18.01 9.11 -8.26
C LEU A 246 17.07 8.04 -8.81
N LEU A 247 15.74 8.27 -8.76
CA LEU A 247 14.76 7.30 -9.25
C LEU A 247 14.90 7.06 -10.76
N VAL A 248 15.14 8.11 -11.55
CA VAL A 248 15.34 8.00 -13.00
C VAL A 248 16.62 7.23 -13.32
N GLN A 249 17.74 7.57 -12.67
CA GLN A 249 19.03 6.92 -12.89
C GLN A 249 19.03 5.45 -12.46
N ALA A 250 18.22 5.12 -11.46
CA ALA A 250 18.07 3.75 -10.96
C ALA A 250 16.97 2.96 -11.68
N PHE A 251 16.36 3.48 -12.75
CA PHE A 251 15.33 2.76 -13.49
C PHE A 251 15.80 1.38 -13.90
N ASN A 252 15.03 0.36 -13.53
CA ASN A 252 15.30 -1.04 -13.83
C ASN A 252 14.20 -1.61 -14.74
N PRO A 253 14.48 -1.83 -16.04
CA PRO A 253 13.54 -2.39 -16.99
C PRO A 253 12.91 -3.73 -16.56
N ALA A 254 13.66 -4.57 -15.83
CA ALA A 254 13.19 -5.90 -15.41
C ALA A 254 12.06 -5.83 -14.37
N SER A 255 11.94 -4.72 -13.63
CA SER A 255 10.86 -4.52 -12.66
C SER A 255 9.47 -4.33 -13.32
N VAL A 256 9.42 -3.92 -14.58
CA VAL A 256 8.17 -3.48 -15.25
C VAL A 256 7.15 -4.61 -15.35
N ALA A 257 7.61 -5.86 -15.57
CA ALA A 257 6.72 -7.01 -15.68
C ALA A 257 6.03 -7.37 -14.34
N GLY A 258 6.65 -7.02 -13.21
CA GLY A 258 6.18 -7.31 -11.86
C GLY A 258 5.36 -6.20 -11.20
N LEU A 259 5.12 -5.07 -11.88
CA LEU A 259 4.43 -3.92 -11.28
C LEU A 259 3.00 -4.27 -10.83
N MET A 260 2.63 -3.88 -9.61
CA MET A 260 1.29 -4.12 -9.05
C MET A 260 0.14 -3.57 -9.92
N CYS A 261 0.36 -2.48 -10.67
CA CYS A 261 -0.67 -1.89 -11.52
C CYS A 261 -1.09 -2.82 -12.67
N ARG A 262 -0.36 -3.92 -12.90
CA ARG A 262 -0.67 -4.92 -13.91
C ARG A 262 -1.75 -5.90 -13.47
N ASN A 263 -1.84 -6.26 -12.18
CA ASN A 263 -2.80 -7.25 -11.69
C ASN A 263 -3.65 -6.79 -10.50
N THR A 264 -3.36 -5.63 -9.92
CA THR A 264 -4.18 -5.01 -8.88
C THR A 264 -5.13 -3.99 -9.48
N LEU A 265 -6.37 -3.97 -9.01
CA LEU A 265 -7.35 -2.91 -9.28
C LEU A 265 -7.54 -2.11 -7.98
N SER A 266 -7.21 -0.82 -7.99
CA SER A 266 -7.32 0.04 -6.81
C SER A 266 -8.65 0.79 -6.81
N VAL A 267 -9.40 0.70 -5.71
CA VAL A 267 -10.73 1.31 -5.57
C VAL A 267 -10.72 2.31 -4.43
N GLY A 268 -11.20 3.51 -4.71
CA GLY A 268 -11.36 4.59 -3.75
C GLY A 268 -12.57 4.44 -2.84
N TRP A 269 -12.57 5.25 -1.78
CA TRP A 269 -13.61 5.23 -0.75
C TRP A 269 -14.99 5.68 -1.25
N ARG A 270 -15.12 6.19 -2.48
CA ARG A 270 -16.43 6.41 -3.14
C ARG A 270 -16.68 5.45 -4.30
N GLY A 271 -15.84 4.43 -4.47
CA GLY A 271 -15.92 3.44 -5.54
C GLY A 271 -15.15 3.81 -6.81
N GLU A 272 -14.36 4.89 -6.80
CA GLU A 272 -13.57 5.33 -7.96
C GLU A 272 -12.44 4.34 -8.31
N VAL A 273 -12.23 4.04 -9.59
CA VAL A 273 -11.25 3.03 -10.03
C VAL A 273 -9.96 3.62 -10.59
N TYR A 274 -8.83 3.02 -10.19
CA TYR A 274 -7.48 3.38 -10.58
C TYR A 274 -6.62 2.13 -10.85
N ASP A 275 -5.53 2.29 -11.60
CA ASP A 275 -4.60 1.18 -11.86
C ASP A 275 -3.80 0.77 -10.63
N CYS A 276 -3.50 1.69 -9.71
CA CYS A 276 -2.85 1.40 -8.43
C CYS A 276 -3.14 2.48 -7.38
N ASP A 277 -2.78 2.20 -6.12
CA ASP A 277 -2.94 3.16 -5.01
C ASP A 277 -2.18 4.47 -5.25
N PHE A 278 -1.02 4.44 -5.92
CA PHE A 278 -0.28 5.68 -6.22
C PHE A 278 -1.01 6.55 -7.25
N ASN A 279 -1.57 5.95 -8.30
CA ASN A 279 -2.44 6.66 -9.23
C ASN A 279 -3.67 7.22 -8.51
N GLN A 280 -4.26 6.46 -7.60
CA GLN A 280 -5.36 6.92 -6.77
C GLN A 280 -4.99 8.18 -5.98
N GLN A 281 -3.85 8.19 -5.29
CA GLN A 281 -3.43 9.34 -4.49
C GLN A 281 -3.11 10.58 -5.34
N LEU A 282 -2.81 10.39 -6.63
CA LEU A 282 -2.62 11.46 -7.61
C LEU A 282 -3.89 11.84 -8.38
N GLY A 283 -5.01 11.11 -8.19
CA GLY A 283 -6.23 11.31 -8.94
C GLY A 283 -6.13 10.91 -10.42
N MET A 284 -5.21 10.02 -10.77
CA MET A 284 -4.96 9.53 -12.13
C MET A 284 -5.87 8.34 -12.47
N GLY A 285 -7.14 8.61 -12.78
CA GLY A 285 -8.11 7.57 -13.16
C GLY A 285 -7.95 7.06 -14.60
N TRP A 286 -8.68 6.00 -14.95
CA TRP A 286 -8.67 5.34 -16.26
C TRP A 286 -9.14 6.19 -17.46
N LYS A 287 -9.70 7.37 -17.23
CA LYS A 287 -10.15 8.31 -18.27
C LYS A 287 -9.60 9.69 -17.95
N ASN A 288 -9.28 10.47 -18.99
CA ASN A 288 -9.04 11.91 -18.87
C ASN A 288 -10.35 12.60 -18.42
N GLY A 289 -10.62 12.61 -17.11
CA GLY A 289 -11.88 13.05 -16.53
C GLY A 289 -12.10 12.48 -15.12
N ALA A 290 -13.37 12.36 -14.70
CA ALA A 290 -13.70 11.66 -13.46
C ALA A 290 -13.39 10.16 -13.61
N PRO A 291 -12.74 9.52 -12.62
CA PRO A 291 -12.55 8.07 -12.63
C PRO A 291 -13.91 7.35 -12.73
N PRO A 292 -14.00 6.22 -13.47
CA PRO A 292 -15.21 5.41 -13.47
C PRO A 292 -15.44 4.81 -12.08
N LEU A 293 -16.69 4.47 -11.78
CA LEU A 293 -17.03 3.74 -10.57
C LEU A 293 -16.92 2.24 -10.83
N LEU A 294 -16.56 1.47 -9.80
CA LEU A 294 -16.30 0.03 -9.91
C LEU A 294 -17.48 -0.73 -10.52
N TRP A 295 -18.69 -0.47 -10.03
CA TRP A 295 -19.92 -1.12 -10.47
C TRP A 295 -20.38 -0.71 -11.88
N ASP A 296 -19.74 0.26 -12.52
CA ASP A 296 -19.97 0.59 -13.93
C ASP A 296 -19.02 -0.16 -14.87
N LEU A 297 -18.07 -0.93 -14.32
CA LEU A 297 -17.11 -1.71 -15.09
C LEU A 297 -17.62 -3.14 -15.31
N ASP A 298 -17.41 -3.62 -16.52
CA ASP A 298 -17.54 -5.03 -16.87
C ASP A 298 -16.29 -5.79 -16.39
N PRO A 299 -16.41 -6.73 -15.42
CA PRO A 299 -15.28 -7.49 -14.90
C PRO A 299 -14.51 -8.27 -15.98
N GLU A 300 -15.17 -8.67 -17.07
CA GLU A 300 -14.53 -9.44 -18.15
C GLU A 300 -13.67 -8.57 -19.07
N ARG A 301 -13.75 -7.24 -18.94
CA ARG A 301 -13.13 -6.27 -19.86
C ARG A 301 -12.09 -5.37 -19.19
N LEU A 302 -11.44 -5.86 -18.14
CA LEU A 302 -10.39 -5.14 -17.41
C LEU A 302 -9.00 -5.34 -18.03
N ASP A 303 -8.76 -6.50 -18.64
CA ASP A 303 -7.46 -6.93 -19.13
C ASP A 303 -7.02 -6.19 -20.41
N GLY A 304 -5.71 -6.11 -20.64
CA GLY A 304 -5.12 -5.52 -21.85
C GLY A 304 -5.22 -3.99 -21.94
N ARG A 305 -5.89 -3.34 -20.99
CA ARG A 305 -5.98 -1.87 -20.94
C ARG A 305 -4.60 -1.25 -20.70
N GLN A 306 -4.34 -0.12 -21.33
CA GLN A 306 -3.15 0.67 -21.05
C GLN A 306 -3.23 1.26 -19.64
N ILE A 307 -2.14 1.13 -18.88
CA ILE A 307 -2.03 1.64 -17.50
C ILE A 307 -1.72 3.14 -17.53
N ALA A 308 -2.35 3.91 -16.64
CA ALA A 308 -2.04 5.32 -16.44
C ALA A 308 -0.64 5.49 -15.81
N ILE A 309 0.32 6.00 -16.58
CA ILE A 309 1.71 6.19 -16.16
C ILE A 309 2.09 7.67 -16.10
N ASP A 310 3.00 8.01 -15.18
CA ASP A 310 3.64 9.33 -15.05
C ASP A 310 4.97 9.16 -14.27
N ASN A 311 5.73 10.22 -14.05
CA ASN A 311 7.07 10.17 -13.46
C ASN A 311 7.13 9.58 -12.05
N HIS A 312 6.03 9.57 -11.30
CA HIS A 312 6.00 8.87 -10.01
C HIS A 312 6.29 7.36 -10.18
N CYS A 313 5.99 6.76 -11.34
CA CYS A 313 6.23 5.35 -11.64
C CYS A 313 7.73 4.96 -11.60
N PHE A 314 8.66 5.92 -11.70
CA PHE A 314 10.07 5.67 -11.40
C PHE A 314 10.27 5.14 -9.98
N GLY A 315 9.43 5.52 -9.01
CA GLY A 315 9.50 4.98 -7.65
C GLY A 315 9.25 3.46 -7.58
N CYS A 316 8.35 2.94 -8.41
CA CYS A 316 8.05 1.50 -8.47
C CYS A 316 9.09 0.70 -9.28
N THR A 317 9.87 1.38 -10.13
CA THR A 317 10.78 0.74 -11.10
C THR A 317 12.26 0.99 -10.80
N ALA A 318 12.58 1.82 -9.81
CA ALA A 318 13.95 2.09 -9.40
C ALA A 318 14.57 0.94 -8.60
N GLY A 319 15.85 0.65 -8.84
CA GLY A 319 16.62 -0.36 -8.11
C GLY A 319 16.08 -1.78 -8.32
N ALA A 320 15.72 -2.45 -7.24
CA ALA A 320 15.05 -3.77 -7.29
C ALA A 320 13.57 -3.69 -7.73
N GLY A 321 13.07 -2.49 -8.04
CA GLY A 321 11.64 -2.22 -8.16
C GLY A 321 10.94 -2.38 -6.82
N SER A 322 9.73 -1.85 -6.70
CA SER A 322 8.90 -2.14 -5.52
C SER A 322 7.42 -2.02 -5.81
N SER A 323 6.66 -2.81 -5.07
CA SER A 323 5.20 -2.78 -5.03
C SER A 323 4.71 -2.89 -3.60
N CYS A 324 3.39 -2.86 -3.39
CA CYS A 324 2.80 -3.17 -2.10
C CYS A 324 3.05 -4.62 -1.59
N ALA A 325 3.74 -5.45 -2.38
CA ALA A 325 4.21 -6.80 -2.04
C ALA A 325 5.76 -6.93 -2.00
N GLY A 326 6.49 -5.80 -1.96
CA GLY A 326 7.96 -5.77 -1.84
C GLY A 326 8.69 -5.62 -3.17
N ALA A 327 9.97 -6.00 -3.18
CA ALA A 327 10.87 -5.96 -4.32
C ALA A 327 10.39 -6.85 -5.48
N LEU A 328 10.71 -6.44 -6.71
CA LEU A 328 10.19 -7.07 -7.95
C LEU A 328 11.24 -7.89 -8.70
N VAL A 329 12.54 -7.65 -8.46
CA VAL A 329 13.65 -8.39 -9.05
C VAL A 329 14.66 -8.86 -8.02
#